data_AF-A0A934LAL9-F1
#
_entry.id   AF-A0A934LAL9-F1
#
_cell.length_a   1.000
_cell.length_b   1.000
_cell.length_c   1.000
_cell.angle_alpha   90.00
_cell.angle_beta   90.00
_cell.angle_gamma   90.00
#
_symmetry.space_group_name_H-M   'P 1'
#
loop_
_entity.id
_entity.type
_entity.pdbx_description
1 polymer ?
#
loop_
_entity_poly.entity_id
_entity_poly.type
_entity_poly.pdbx_seq_one_letter_code
_entity_poly.pdbx_strand_id
1 'polypeptide(L)'
;MRRRLVVLALIALFASAARAQSPPGEGVPYIQTPQVVVDKMLDLAGVGPDDFLIDLGSGDGRIVISAAQKRGARGFGVELDASLVEASNAAARKAGVAERARFFARDLFDTDIRAASVLTLYLLPEVNLQLRPRLLAQLKPGTRVVSHDWDMGEWQPDAKAVLEGLVKPVMPIRASSVYLWIVPGKVAGKWKVRLGGARPESMQIEFTQRFQEISGIARRTRGPSLLQSAHLRGAEIRFAVIDETRRPSVPLQFFGRIYGDTMEGSTDAGQRWRAERKPL
;
A
#
# COMPACT_ATOMS: atom_id res chain seq x y z
N MET A 1 54.82 -30.66 33.07
CA MET A 1 54.05 -29.71 33.90
C MET A 1 53.59 -28.54 33.03
N ARG A 2 52.34 -28.08 33.25
CA ARG A 2 51.64 -26.92 32.64
C ARG A 2 51.01 -27.16 31.26
N ARG A 3 49.74 -26.85 31.00
CA ARG A 3 48.53 -26.58 31.80
C ARG A 3 47.40 -26.63 30.75
N ARG A 4 46.28 -27.28 31.07
CA ARG A 4 45.04 -27.27 30.26
C ARG A 4 44.50 -25.84 30.14
N LEU A 5 43.93 -25.46 28.99
CA LEU A 5 42.95 -24.37 28.91
C LEU A 5 41.86 -24.71 27.89
N VAL A 6 40.64 -24.52 28.37
CA VAL A 6 39.34 -24.85 27.81
C VAL A 6 38.76 -23.58 27.16
N VAL A 7 38.19 -23.77 25.97
CA VAL A 7 37.00 -23.16 25.31
C VAL A 7 36.45 -21.78 25.77
N LEU A 8 35.94 -21.06 24.75
CA LEU A 8 34.96 -19.94 24.71
C LEU A 8 35.50 -18.50 24.77
N ALA A 9 35.44 -17.80 23.62
CA ALA A 9 34.37 -16.83 23.35
C ALA A 9 34.53 -16.24 21.93
N LEU A 10 33.59 -16.60 21.05
CA LEU A 10 33.27 -15.90 19.81
C LEU A 10 32.73 -14.51 20.17
N ILE A 11 33.49 -13.44 19.99
CA ILE A 11 32.96 -12.07 20.02
C ILE A 11 33.64 -11.22 18.94
N ALA A 12 32.78 -10.50 18.20
CA ALA A 12 33.04 -9.37 17.31
C ALA A 12 33.12 -9.66 15.80
N LEU A 13 32.04 -10.20 15.22
CA LEU A 13 31.56 -9.68 13.93
C LEU A 13 30.54 -8.57 14.22
N PHE A 14 31.04 -7.36 14.50
CA PHE A 14 30.21 -6.19 14.30
C PHE A 14 30.06 -5.99 12.81
N ALA A 15 28.82 -6.10 12.37
CA ALA A 15 28.38 -5.82 11.02
C ALA A 15 28.86 -4.42 10.61
N SER A 16 29.85 -4.38 9.70
CA SER A 16 29.93 -3.29 8.75
C SER A 16 28.69 -3.40 7.86
N ALA A 17 27.60 -2.76 8.29
CA ALA A 17 26.52 -2.43 7.38
C ALA A 17 27.16 -1.59 6.27
N ALA A 18 27.34 -2.22 5.11
CA ALA A 18 27.84 -1.56 3.93
C ALA A 18 27.01 -0.29 3.70
N ARG A 19 27.69 0.87 3.65
CA ARG A 19 27.12 2.11 3.15
C ARG A 19 26.66 1.84 1.71
N ALA A 20 25.37 1.60 1.53
CA ALA A 20 24.74 1.68 0.22
C ALA A 20 24.52 3.16 -0.12
N GLN A 21 25.59 3.92 -0.28
CA GLN A 21 25.52 5.30 -0.73
C GLN A 21 26.68 5.56 -1.68
N SER A 22 26.35 5.53 -2.98
CA SER A 22 27.26 6.00 -4.02
C SER A 22 27.67 7.45 -3.74
N PRO A 23 28.92 7.83 -4.06
CA PRO A 23 29.39 9.20 -3.89
C PRO A 23 28.58 10.17 -4.76
N PRO A 24 28.46 11.46 -4.37
CA PRO A 24 27.82 12.47 -5.20
C PRO A 24 28.60 12.61 -6.51
N GLY A 25 28.02 12.18 -7.63
CA GLY A 25 28.65 12.22 -8.95
C GLY A 25 28.34 11.02 -9.86
N GLU A 26 27.91 9.88 -9.31
CA GLU A 26 27.35 8.77 -10.10
C GLU A 26 25.82 8.95 -10.19
N GLY A 27 25.42 10.03 -10.85
CA GLY A 27 24.03 10.52 -10.85
C GLY A 27 23.11 9.64 -11.68
N VAL A 28 22.16 8.96 -11.03
CA VAL A 28 20.93 8.57 -11.71
C VAL A 28 20.31 9.85 -12.26
N PRO A 29 20.11 9.99 -13.59
CA PRO A 29 19.62 11.22 -14.16
C PRO A 29 18.21 11.51 -13.63
N TYR A 30 17.93 12.78 -13.37
CA TYR A 30 16.56 13.23 -13.12
C TYR A 30 15.72 13.02 -14.40
N ILE A 31 14.87 11.99 -14.40
CA ILE A 31 13.99 11.65 -15.51
C ILE A 31 12.56 12.00 -15.11
N GLN A 32 11.90 12.74 -15.99
CA GLN A 32 10.56 13.22 -15.73
C GLN A 32 9.51 12.24 -16.26
N THR A 33 8.45 12.00 -15.48
CA THR A 33 7.27 11.28 -15.95
C THR A 33 6.59 12.08 -17.09
N PRO A 34 6.44 11.53 -18.31
CA PRO A 34 5.73 12.22 -19.38
C PRO A 34 4.31 12.60 -18.96
N GLN A 35 3.79 13.75 -19.39
CA GLN A 35 2.48 14.24 -18.93
C GLN A 35 1.34 13.23 -19.17
N VAL A 36 1.36 12.51 -20.29
CA VAL A 36 0.38 11.46 -20.58
C VAL A 36 0.42 10.30 -19.58
N VAL A 37 1.60 10.00 -19.02
CA VAL A 37 1.75 9.01 -17.95
C VAL A 37 1.29 9.59 -16.62
N VAL A 38 1.58 10.86 -16.31
CA VAL A 38 1.04 11.56 -15.13
C VAL A 38 -0.50 11.49 -15.13
N ASP A 39 -1.12 11.84 -16.25
CA ASP A 39 -2.59 11.82 -16.36
C ASP A 39 -3.11 10.38 -16.17
N LYS A 40 -2.44 9.38 -16.76
CA LYS A 40 -2.81 7.96 -16.56
C LYS A 40 -2.63 7.49 -15.11
N MET A 41 -1.60 7.94 -14.40
CA MET A 41 -1.39 7.63 -12.98
C MET A 41 -2.55 8.18 -12.14
N LEU A 42 -2.91 9.44 -12.36
CA LEU A 42 -4.01 10.09 -11.64
C LEU A 42 -5.37 9.43 -11.96
N ASP A 43 -5.59 9.06 -13.22
CA ASP A 43 -6.81 8.36 -13.65
C ASP A 43 -6.91 6.96 -13.07
N LEU A 44 -5.81 6.19 -13.09
CA LEU A 44 -5.80 4.82 -12.55
C LEU A 44 -6.05 4.81 -11.04
N ALA A 45 -5.53 5.80 -10.30
CA ALA A 45 -5.86 5.99 -8.88
C ALA A 45 -7.26 6.60 -8.64
N GLY A 46 -7.97 7.05 -9.67
CA GLY A 46 -9.22 7.78 -9.49
C GLY A 46 -9.05 9.00 -8.57
N VAL A 47 -7.98 9.78 -8.78
CA VAL A 47 -7.69 10.97 -7.96
C VAL A 47 -8.82 11.99 -8.10
N GLY A 48 -9.35 12.47 -6.97
CA GLY A 48 -10.45 13.43 -6.91
C GLY A 48 -10.23 14.59 -5.93
N PRO A 49 -11.21 15.49 -5.76
CA PRO A 49 -11.09 16.68 -4.90
C PRO A 49 -10.98 16.36 -3.41
N ASP A 50 -11.46 15.19 -2.99
CA ASP A 50 -11.37 14.72 -1.59
C ASP A 50 -10.01 14.09 -1.27
N ASP A 51 -9.11 14.01 -2.26
CA ASP A 51 -7.81 13.37 -2.09
C ASP A 51 -6.73 14.30 -1.54
N PHE A 52 -5.91 13.69 -0.68
CA PHE A 52 -4.63 14.22 -0.24
C PHE A 52 -3.51 13.39 -0.86
N LEU A 53 -2.89 13.92 -1.91
CA LEU A 53 -1.83 13.28 -2.68
C LEU A 53 -0.46 13.64 -2.14
N ILE A 54 0.39 12.63 -1.90
CA ILE A 54 1.80 12.82 -1.59
C ILE A 54 2.63 12.22 -2.73
N ASP A 55 3.60 12.98 -3.23
CA ASP A 55 4.55 12.53 -4.26
C ASP A 55 5.96 12.42 -3.67
N LEU A 56 6.54 11.22 -3.66
CA LEU A 56 7.87 10.96 -3.12
C LEU A 56 8.90 11.01 -4.27
N GLY A 57 9.83 11.96 -4.23
CA GLY A 57 10.73 12.26 -5.36
C GLY A 57 10.04 13.11 -6.41
N SER A 58 9.48 14.24 -5.98
CA SER A 58 8.53 15.01 -6.78
C SER A 58 9.14 15.79 -7.95
N GLY A 59 10.47 15.97 -8.00
CA GLY A 59 11.14 16.69 -9.08
C GLY A 59 10.56 18.08 -9.32
N ASP A 60 10.15 18.35 -10.56
CA ASP A 60 9.49 19.58 -11.03
C ASP A 60 8.02 19.74 -10.58
N GLY A 61 7.53 18.82 -9.75
CA GLY A 61 6.24 18.92 -9.08
C GLY A 61 5.03 18.65 -9.98
N ARG A 62 5.25 18.22 -11.23
CA ARG A 62 4.19 18.07 -12.24
C ARG A 62 3.03 17.18 -11.80
N ILE A 63 3.28 16.14 -10.99
CA ILE A 63 2.24 15.21 -10.55
C ILE A 63 1.29 15.91 -9.58
N VAL A 64 1.82 16.52 -8.52
CA VAL A 64 1.01 17.22 -7.50
C VAL A 64 0.31 18.45 -8.11
N ILE A 65 1.00 19.20 -8.98
CA ILE A 65 0.40 20.33 -9.71
C ILE A 65 -0.74 19.85 -10.61
N SER A 66 -0.54 18.77 -11.39
CA SER A 66 -1.60 18.22 -12.25
C SER A 66 -2.79 17.72 -11.45
N ALA A 67 -2.56 17.07 -10.30
CA ALA A 67 -3.62 16.63 -9.40
C ALA A 67 -4.44 17.82 -8.88
N ALA A 68 -3.77 18.88 -8.44
CA ALA A 68 -4.44 20.07 -7.94
C ALA A 68 -5.22 20.83 -9.03
N GLN A 69 -4.62 21.01 -10.21
CA GLN A 69 -5.23 21.73 -11.33
C GLN A 69 -6.38 20.97 -11.99
N LYS A 70 -6.16 19.67 -12.28
CA LYS A 70 -7.06 18.89 -13.13
C LYS A 70 -8.04 18.00 -12.36
N ARG A 71 -7.78 17.71 -11.08
CA ARG A 71 -8.61 16.82 -10.24
C ARG A 71 -9.10 17.50 -8.96
N GLY A 72 -8.60 18.69 -8.64
CA GLY A 72 -9.00 19.44 -7.44
C GLY A 72 -8.39 18.92 -6.14
N ALA A 73 -7.52 17.91 -6.21
CA ALA A 73 -6.87 17.31 -5.04
C ALA A 73 -5.97 18.33 -4.31
N ARG A 74 -5.70 18.05 -3.04
CA ARG A 74 -4.67 18.75 -2.26
C ARG A 74 -3.48 17.83 -2.07
N GLY A 75 -2.32 18.37 -1.77
CA GLY A 75 -1.15 17.53 -1.60
C GLY A 75 0.17 18.26 -1.46
N PHE A 76 1.21 17.46 -1.33
CA PHE A 76 2.57 17.97 -1.41
C PHE A 76 3.52 16.98 -2.08
N GLY A 77 4.62 17.52 -2.60
CA GLY A 77 5.76 16.73 -3.05
C GLY A 77 6.97 16.90 -2.14
N VAL A 78 7.79 15.87 -2.03
CA VAL A 78 9.12 15.95 -1.41
C VAL A 78 10.21 15.63 -2.40
N GLU A 79 11.28 16.39 -2.34
CA GLU A 79 12.43 16.32 -3.24
C GLU A 79 13.69 16.67 -2.42
N LEU A 80 14.84 16.06 -2.72
CA LEU A 80 16.10 16.35 -2.03
C LEU A 80 16.79 17.59 -2.61
N ASP A 81 16.68 17.80 -3.92
CA ASP A 81 17.26 18.96 -4.59
C ASP A 81 16.43 20.23 -4.30
N ALA A 82 16.98 21.12 -3.49
CA ALA A 82 16.34 22.38 -3.11
C ALA A 82 16.02 23.28 -4.32
N SER A 83 16.81 23.24 -5.40
CA SER A 83 16.56 24.03 -6.60
C SER A 83 15.30 23.55 -7.34
N LEU A 84 15.07 22.23 -7.39
CA LEU A 84 13.85 21.65 -7.92
C LEU A 84 12.64 22.01 -7.05
N VAL A 85 12.80 22.02 -5.72
CA VAL A 85 11.73 22.45 -4.80
C VAL A 85 11.33 23.90 -5.01
N GLU A 86 12.30 24.80 -5.19
CA GLU A 86 12.05 26.21 -5.49
C GLU A 86 11.32 26.37 -6.83
N ALA A 87 11.78 25.67 -7.86
CA ALA A 87 11.15 25.66 -9.19
C ALA A 87 9.72 25.12 -9.13
N SER A 88 9.48 24.03 -8.40
CA SER A 88 8.16 23.41 -8.23
C SER A 88 7.18 24.31 -7.49
N ASN A 89 7.63 24.99 -6.43
CA ASN A 89 6.79 25.98 -5.74
C ASN A 89 6.50 27.21 -6.63
N ALA A 90 7.45 27.65 -7.47
CA ALA A 90 7.21 28.70 -8.45
C ALA A 90 6.22 28.26 -9.54
N ALA A 91 6.34 27.03 -10.02
CA ALA A 91 5.42 26.42 -10.98
C ALA A 91 4.00 26.33 -10.41
N ALA A 92 3.84 25.90 -9.15
CA ALA A 92 2.54 25.86 -8.48
C ALA A 92 1.89 27.25 -8.34
N ARG A 93 2.68 28.29 -8.06
CA ARG A 93 2.20 29.68 -8.06
C ARG A 93 1.75 30.12 -9.45
N LYS A 94 2.58 29.90 -10.47
CA LYS A 94 2.26 30.21 -11.87
C LYS A 94 1.01 29.47 -12.36
N ALA A 95 0.82 28.25 -11.88
CA ALA A 95 -0.33 27.38 -12.15
C ALA A 95 -1.60 27.75 -11.36
N GLY A 96 -1.52 28.70 -10.42
CA GLY A 96 -2.66 29.13 -9.60
C GLY A 96 -3.09 28.13 -8.52
N VAL A 97 -2.24 27.16 -8.17
CA VAL A 97 -2.58 26.04 -7.25
C VAL A 97 -1.71 25.98 -5.99
N ALA A 98 -0.96 27.04 -5.69
CA ALA A 98 -0.06 27.07 -4.54
C ALA A 98 -0.75 26.76 -3.19
N GLU A 99 -2.05 27.07 -3.04
CA GLU A 99 -2.83 26.73 -1.83
C GLU A 99 -3.18 25.24 -1.71
N ARG A 100 -3.09 24.49 -2.82
CA ARG A 100 -3.40 23.06 -2.88
C ARG A 100 -2.18 22.19 -3.09
N ALA A 101 -1.12 22.71 -3.70
CA ALA A 101 0.13 22.00 -4.00
C ALA A 101 1.34 22.76 -3.42
N ARG A 102 2.04 22.11 -2.48
CA ARG A 102 3.26 22.64 -1.84
C ARG A 102 4.41 21.65 -2.02
N PHE A 103 5.65 22.13 -2.02
CA PHE A 103 6.83 21.26 -2.16
C PHE A 103 7.86 21.55 -1.08
N PHE A 104 8.51 20.49 -0.59
CA PHE A 104 9.45 20.58 0.53
C PHE A 104 10.77 19.85 0.23
N ALA A 105 11.89 20.49 0.59
CA ALA A 105 13.21 19.88 0.55
C ALA A 105 13.35 18.89 1.71
N ARG A 106 13.13 17.59 1.45
CA ARG A 106 13.06 16.53 2.47
C ARG A 106 13.47 15.18 1.91
N ASP A 107 14.02 14.35 2.78
CA ASP A 107 14.19 12.93 2.50
C ASP A 107 12.81 12.23 2.47
N LEU A 108 12.57 11.47 1.40
CA LEU A 108 11.37 10.65 1.25
C LEU A 108 11.27 9.56 2.32
N PHE A 109 12.37 9.05 2.86
CA PHE A 109 12.42 8.01 3.90
C PHE A 109 12.09 8.55 5.30
N ASP A 110 12.15 9.87 5.49
CA ASP A 110 11.79 10.52 6.75
C ASP A 110 10.41 11.21 6.69
N THR A 111 9.89 11.45 5.49
CA THR A 111 8.62 12.16 5.27
C THR A 111 7.40 11.43 5.81
N ASP A 112 6.64 12.00 6.74
CA ASP A 112 5.39 11.40 7.24
C ASP A 112 4.32 11.27 6.13
N ILE A 113 3.95 10.03 5.82
CA ILE A 113 3.00 9.69 4.77
C ILE A 113 1.60 9.31 5.28
N ARG A 114 1.36 9.31 6.60
CA ARG A 114 0.11 8.79 7.21
C ARG A 114 -1.16 9.53 6.76
N ALA A 115 -1.02 10.76 6.26
CA ALA A 115 -2.12 11.58 5.77
C ALA A 115 -2.52 11.27 4.31
N ALA A 116 -1.72 10.52 3.55
CA ALA A 116 -1.98 10.26 2.13
C ALA A 116 -3.24 9.40 1.92
N SER A 117 -4.15 9.88 1.07
CA SER A 117 -5.16 9.04 0.43
C SER A 117 -4.68 8.48 -0.92
N VAL A 118 -3.69 9.15 -1.53
CA VAL A 118 -2.97 8.73 -2.74
C VAL A 118 -1.47 9.01 -2.55
N LEU A 119 -0.63 8.04 -2.90
CA LEU A 119 0.81 8.18 -2.94
C LEU A 119 1.31 7.91 -4.37
N THR A 120 2.14 8.79 -4.93
CA THR A 120 2.75 8.60 -6.25
C THR A 120 4.26 8.41 -6.15
N LEU A 121 4.79 7.56 -7.04
CA LEU A 121 6.19 7.17 -7.08
C LEU A 121 6.69 7.14 -8.53
N TYR A 122 7.85 7.75 -8.78
CA TYR A 122 8.69 7.42 -9.93
C TYR A 122 10.16 7.47 -9.49
N LEU A 123 10.64 6.32 -9.00
CA LEU A 123 11.93 6.19 -8.31
C LEU A 123 12.79 5.12 -9.02
N LEU A 124 13.38 4.22 -8.24
CA LEU A 124 14.11 3.03 -8.68
C LEU A 124 13.49 1.77 -8.05
N PRO A 125 13.66 0.58 -8.66
CA PRO A 125 13.13 -0.68 -8.12
C PRO A 125 13.50 -0.91 -6.65
N GLU A 126 14.78 -0.71 -6.31
CA GLU A 126 15.30 -0.96 -4.96
C GLU A 126 14.69 0.01 -3.94
N VAL A 127 14.46 1.26 -4.35
CA VAL A 127 13.84 2.28 -3.49
C VAL A 127 12.38 1.95 -3.23
N ASN A 128 11.63 1.48 -4.23
CA ASN A 128 10.26 0.99 -4.03
C ASN A 128 10.22 -0.16 -3.01
N LEU A 129 11.13 -1.13 -3.13
CA LEU A 129 11.19 -2.27 -2.22
C LEU A 129 11.59 -1.85 -0.79
N GLN A 130 12.47 -0.86 -0.63
CA GLN A 130 12.82 -0.29 0.67
C GLN A 130 11.64 0.49 1.30
N LEU A 131 10.84 1.18 0.49
CA LEU A 131 9.65 1.90 0.97
C LEU A 131 8.51 0.96 1.36
N ARG A 132 8.34 -0.17 0.69
CA ARG A 132 7.18 -1.08 0.84
C ARG A 132 6.80 -1.40 2.30
N PRO A 133 7.73 -1.78 3.22
CA PRO A 133 7.38 -2.00 4.62
C PRO A 133 6.77 -0.77 5.30
N ARG A 134 7.30 0.42 4.99
CA ARG A 134 6.81 1.70 5.51
C ARG A 134 5.42 2.01 4.97
N LEU A 135 5.18 1.79 3.68
CA LEU A 135 3.87 1.98 3.06
C LEU A 135 2.79 1.16 3.78
N LEU A 136 3.06 -0.13 4.01
CA LEU A 136 2.14 -1.05 4.70
C LEU A 136 1.99 -0.77 6.20
N ALA A 137 2.97 -0.10 6.81
CA ALA A 137 2.94 0.26 8.22
C ALA A 137 2.19 1.58 8.50
N GLN A 138 2.39 2.59 7.64
CA GLN A 138 1.96 3.97 7.90
C GLN A 138 0.70 4.37 7.14
N LEU A 139 0.46 3.84 5.94
CA LEU A 139 -0.70 4.20 5.15
C LEU A 139 -1.97 3.52 5.68
N LYS A 140 -3.09 4.23 5.58
CA LYS A 140 -4.39 3.69 5.99
C LYS A 140 -4.85 2.63 4.99
N PRO A 141 -5.59 1.60 5.45
CA PRO A 141 -6.25 0.68 4.53
C PRO A 141 -7.13 1.44 3.53
N GLY A 142 -6.94 1.18 2.23
CA GLY A 142 -7.63 1.88 1.16
C GLY A 142 -6.84 3.03 0.52
N THR A 143 -5.71 3.46 1.12
CA THR A 143 -4.80 4.39 0.43
C THR A 143 -4.31 3.74 -0.86
N ARG A 144 -4.32 4.51 -1.95
CA ARG A 144 -3.86 4.07 -3.27
C ARG A 144 -2.39 4.46 -3.45
N VAL A 145 -1.56 3.54 -3.89
CA VAL A 145 -0.16 3.78 -4.25
C VAL A 145 -0.03 3.57 -5.75
N VAL A 146 0.50 4.56 -6.46
CA VAL A 146 0.71 4.50 -7.91
C VAL A 146 2.18 4.67 -8.24
N SER A 147 2.73 3.75 -9.02
CA SER A 147 4.13 3.76 -9.42
C SER A 147 4.28 3.76 -10.94
N HIS A 148 5.20 4.58 -11.44
CA HIS A 148 5.64 4.57 -12.84
C HIS A 148 6.82 3.60 -13.01
N ASP A 149 6.67 2.66 -13.94
CA ASP A 149 7.59 1.61 -14.39
C ASP A 149 8.00 0.54 -13.38
N TRP A 150 8.10 0.86 -12.10
CA TRP A 150 8.66 -0.03 -11.10
C TRP A 150 7.60 -0.63 -10.20
N ASP A 151 7.69 -1.96 -9.98
CA ASP A 151 6.76 -2.70 -9.13
C ASP A 151 7.14 -2.66 -7.64
N MET A 152 6.50 -3.52 -6.85
CA MET A 152 6.71 -3.70 -5.40
C MET A 152 7.10 -5.15 -5.07
N GLY A 153 7.74 -5.85 -6.02
CA GLY A 153 8.16 -7.25 -5.92
C GLY A 153 6.97 -8.18 -5.63
N GLU A 154 7.04 -8.90 -4.51
CA GLU A 154 6.00 -9.86 -4.12
C GLU A 154 4.62 -9.25 -3.85
N TRP A 155 4.52 -7.93 -3.66
CA TRP A 155 3.23 -7.26 -3.51
C TRP A 155 2.66 -7.02 -4.90
N GLN A 156 1.74 -7.90 -5.32
CA GLN A 156 1.13 -7.81 -6.64
C GLN A 156 0.23 -6.56 -6.76
N PRO A 157 0.23 -5.87 -7.91
CA PRO A 157 -0.63 -4.72 -8.13
C PRO A 157 -2.10 -5.11 -8.24
N ASP A 158 -2.99 -4.24 -7.73
CA ASP A 158 -4.44 -4.33 -7.92
C ASP A 158 -4.87 -3.98 -9.35
N ALA A 159 -4.08 -3.15 -10.04
CA ALA A 159 -4.26 -2.86 -11.46
C ALA A 159 -2.95 -2.46 -12.13
N LYS A 160 -2.87 -2.67 -13.44
CA LYS A 160 -1.75 -2.26 -14.29
C LYS A 160 -2.26 -1.67 -15.59
N ALA A 161 -1.62 -0.61 -16.06
CA ALA A 161 -1.79 -0.08 -17.41
C ALA A 161 -0.43 0.06 -18.10
N VAL A 162 -0.41 -0.09 -19.42
CA VAL A 162 0.79 0.10 -20.24
C VAL A 162 0.46 1.15 -21.31
N LEU A 163 1.31 2.16 -21.44
CA LEU A 163 1.26 3.14 -22.50
C LEU A 163 2.41 2.85 -23.47
N GLU A 164 2.09 2.45 -24.69
CA GLU A 164 3.07 2.15 -25.74
C GLU A 164 3.46 3.40 -26.53
N GLY A 165 4.56 3.32 -27.28
CA GLY A 165 5.02 4.39 -28.19
C GLY A 165 5.73 5.55 -27.50
N LEU A 166 5.93 5.50 -26.18
CA LEU A 166 6.63 6.53 -25.42
C LEU A 166 8.13 6.27 -25.40
N VAL A 167 8.91 7.19 -25.94
CA VAL A 167 10.38 7.14 -25.90
C VAL A 167 10.88 7.85 -24.65
N LYS A 168 11.68 7.15 -23.83
CA LYS A 168 12.32 7.71 -22.65
C LYS A 168 13.78 8.02 -22.94
N PRO A 169 14.34 9.15 -22.45
CA PRO A 169 15.70 9.56 -22.82
C PRO A 169 16.79 8.55 -22.47
N VAL A 170 16.56 7.73 -21.43
CA VAL A 170 17.58 6.85 -20.84
C VAL A 170 17.18 5.36 -20.88
N MET A 171 15.99 5.04 -21.39
CA MET A 171 15.49 3.66 -21.45
C MET A 171 15.10 3.30 -22.89
N PRO A 172 15.64 2.21 -23.47
CA PRO A 172 15.32 1.78 -24.83
C PRO A 172 13.88 1.23 -24.97
N ILE A 173 13.17 1.10 -23.85
CA ILE A 173 11.81 0.61 -23.77
C ILE A 173 10.85 1.69 -24.29
N ARG A 174 10.11 1.37 -25.36
CA ARG A 174 9.08 2.24 -25.96
C ARG A 174 7.72 2.13 -25.26
N ALA A 175 7.74 2.04 -23.93
CA ALA A 175 6.53 1.92 -23.15
C ALA A 175 6.72 2.45 -21.73
N SER A 176 5.62 2.85 -21.10
CA SER A 176 5.54 3.19 -19.68
C SER A 176 4.52 2.30 -19.00
N SER A 177 4.91 1.65 -17.91
CA SER A 177 3.95 0.91 -17.08
C SER A 177 3.46 1.79 -15.94
N VAL A 178 2.17 1.73 -15.63
CA VAL A 178 1.59 2.36 -14.45
C VAL A 178 0.95 1.26 -13.61
N TYR A 179 1.41 1.15 -12.38
CA TYR A 179 0.94 0.15 -11.43
C TYR A 179 0.15 0.83 -10.31
N LEU A 180 -0.93 0.19 -9.88
CA LEU A 180 -1.75 0.62 -8.76
C LEU A 180 -1.79 -0.49 -7.70
N TRP A 181 -1.58 -0.11 -6.45
CA TRP A 181 -1.86 -0.92 -5.27
C TRP A 181 -2.82 -0.19 -4.35
N ILE A 182 -3.59 -0.96 -3.60
CA ILE A 182 -4.46 -0.48 -2.53
C ILE A 182 -3.96 -1.11 -1.24
N VAL A 183 -3.56 -0.26 -0.30
CA VAL A 183 -3.01 -0.71 0.99
C VAL A 183 -4.06 -1.59 1.69
N PRO A 184 -3.77 -2.88 1.94
CA PRO A 184 -4.75 -3.80 2.49
C PRO A 184 -4.92 -3.62 4.01
N GLY A 185 -6.12 -3.85 4.52
CA GLY A 185 -6.41 -3.91 5.95
C GLY A 185 -5.69 -5.08 6.62
N LYS A 186 -5.27 -4.94 7.88
CA LYS A 186 -4.57 -6.00 8.60
C LYS A 186 -5.57 -6.98 9.21
N VAL A 187 -5.64 -8.19 8.67
CA VAL A 187 -6.61 -9.22 9.09
C VAL A 187 -5.95 -10.46 9.67
N ALA A 188 -4.66 -10.69 9.43
CA ALA A 188 -3.92 -11.85 9.95
C ALA A 188 -4.19 -12.11 11.45
N GLY A 189 -4.37 -13.38 11.81
CA GLY A 189 -4.58 -13.80 13.20
C GLY A 189 -6.01 -14.26 13.49
N LYS A 190 -6.30 -14.43 14.79
CA LYS A 190 -7.54 -15.05 15.28
C LYS A 190 -8.61 -14.00 15.60
N TRP A 191 -9.84 -14.29 15.19
CA TRP A 191 -11.00 -13.42 15.36
C TRP A 191 -12.15 -14.20 15.95
N LYS A 192 -12.90 -13.56 16.85
CA LYS A 192 -14.18 -14.05 17.35
C LYS A 192 -15.30 -13.32 16.62
N VAL A 193 -16.02 -14.03 15.75
CA VAL A 193 -17.16 -13.52 15.00
C VAL A 193 -18.45 -13.84 15.76
N ARG A 194 -19.33 -12.85 15.91
CA ARG A 194 -20.69 -12.98 16.41
C ARG A 194 -21.66 -12.62 15.29
N LEU A 195 -22.60 -13.53 14.99
CA LEU A 195 -23.68 -13.30 14.06
C LEU A 195 -24.95 -12.96 14.83
N GLY A 196 -25.63 -11.89 14.41
CA GLY A 196 -26.95 -11.54 14.88
C GLY A 196 -28.04 -12.40 14.24
N GLY A 197 -29.24 -12.31 14.81
CA GLY A 197 -30.43 -13.05 14.37
C GLY A 197 -31.24 -13.56 15.56
N ALA A 198 -32.30 -14.33 15.27
CA ALA A 198 -33.18 -14.91 16.30
C ALA A 198 -32.43 -15.83 17.28
N ARG A 199 -31.32 -16.43 16.84
CA ARG A 199 -30.39 -17.21 17.66
C ARG A 199 -28.98 -16.71 17.41
N PRO A 200 -28.38 -15.96 18.36
CA PRO A 200 -27.01 -15.50 18.21
C PRO A 200 -26.04 -16.67 18.07
N GLU A 201 -25.22 -16.64 17.02
CA GLU A 201 -24.20 -17.64 16.76
C GLU A 201 -22.81 -17.02 16.90
N SER A 202 -21.82 -17.85 17.27
CA SER A 202 -20.43 -17.41 17.30
C SER A 202 -19.53 -18.42 16.62
N MET A 203 -18.50 -17.91 15.93
CA MET A 203 -17.47 -18.72 15.31
C MET A 203 -16.10 -18.07 15.51
N GLN A 204 -15.05 -18.86 15.43
CA GLN A 204 -13.69 -18.36 15.40
C GLN A 204 -13.18 -18.41 13.98
N ILE A 205 -12.50 -17.36 13.52
CA ILE A 205 -11.81 -17.39 12.22
C ILE A 205 -10.34 -17.09 12.46
N GLU A 206 -9.47 -17.91 11.89
CA GLU A 206 -8.04 -17.64 11.84
C GLU A 206 -7.68 -17.29 10.41
N PHE A 207 -7.26 -16.04 10.18
CA PHE A 207 -6.83 -15.55 8.87
C PHE A 207 -5.31 -15.65 8.73
N THR A 208 -4.87 -16.15 7.59
CA THR A 208 -3.51 -15.96 7.07
C THR A 208 -3.57 -14.88 6.01
N GLN A 209 -2.57 -13.98 5.99
CA GLN A 209 -2.54 -12.86 5.07
C GLN A 209 -1.16 -12.69 4.45
N ARG A 210 -1.13 -12.47 3.15
CA ARG A 210 0.02 -11.96 2.41
C ARG A 210 -0.46 -10.77 1.56
N PHE A 211 -0.17 -9.56 2.02
CA PHE A 211 -0.70 -8.32 1.42
C PHE A 211 -2.23 -8.36 1.30
N GLN A 212 -2.80 -8.26 0.10
CA GLN A 212 -4.23 -8.36 -0.18
C GLN A 212 -4.74 -9.81 -0.31
N GLU A 213 -3.84 -10.79 -0.37
CA GLU A 213 -4.23 -12.21 -0.43
C GLU A 213 -4.52 -12.72 0.98
N ILE A 214 -5.72 -13.26 1.17
CA ILE A 214 -6.17 -13.80 2.45
C ILE A 214 -6.69 -15.22 2.28
N SER A 215 -6.42 -16.03 3.28
CA SER A 215 -7.01 -17.36 3.46
C SER A 215 -7.34 -17.57 4.93
N GLY A 216 -8.05 -18.63 5.26
CA GLY A 216 -8.33 -18.90 6.66
C GLY A 216 -9.18 -20.13 6.92
N ILE A 217 -9.36 -20.39 8.22
CA ILE A 217 -10.17 -21.49 8.73
C ILE A 217 -11.20 -20.91 9.68
N ALA A 218 -12.48 -21.12 9.38
CA ALA A 218 -13.58 -20.85 10.30
C ALA A 218 -13.84 -22.10 11.16
N ARG A 219 -13.99 -21.94 12.48
CA ARG A 219 -14.31 -23.00 13.43
C ARG A 219 -15.66 -22.69 14.06
N ARG A 220 -16.65 -23.53 13.74
CA ARG A 220 -17.99 -23.54 14.35
C ARG A 220 -18.10 -24.72 15.33
N THR A 221 -19.25 -24.85 15.99
CA THR A 221 -19.53 -25.95 16.93
C THR A 221 -19.40 -27.34 16.32
N ARG A 222 -19.62 -27.51 15.00
CA ARG A 222 -19.55 -28.81 14.30
C ARG A 222 -18.21 -29.10 13.62
N GLY A 223 -17.24 -28.19 13.61
CA GLY A 223 -15.93 -28.44 13.02
C GLY A 223 -15.30 -27.23 12.30
N PRO A 224 -14.06 -27.40 11.80
CA PRO A 224 -13.37 -26.42 10.98
C PRO A 224 -13.82 -26.48 9.51
N SER A 225 -13.95 -25.33 8.86
CA SER A 225 -14.24 -25.17 7.44
C SER A 225 -13.28 -24.12 6.83
N LEU A 226 -12.74 -24.39 5.64
CA LEU A 226 -11.92 -23.42 4.91
C LEU A 226 -12.78 -22.23 4.47
N LEU A 227 -12.19 -21.03 4.50
CA LEU A 227 -12.79 -19.87 3.85
C LEU A 227 -12.77 -20.04 2.34
N GLN A 228 -13.87 -19.70 1.69
CA GLN A 228 -13.98 -19.64 0.23
C GLN A 228 -14.12 -18.20 -0.22
N SER A 229 -13.78 -17.91 -1.48
CA SER A 229 -13.98 -16.58 -2.11
C SER A 229 -13.46 -15.42 -1.25
N ALA A 230 -12.36 -15.64 -0.54
CA ALA A 230 -11.81 -14.64 0.38
C ALA A 230 -11.13 -13.53 -0.42
N HIS A 231 -11.55 -12.30 -0.20
CA HIS A 231 -11.07 -11.12 -0.89
C HIS A 231 -10.88 -9.97 0.10
N LEU A 232 -9.78 -9.24 -0.05
CA LEU A 232 -9.44 -8.10 0.77
C LEU A 232 -9.05 -6.94 -0.15
N ARG A 233 -9.73 -5.81 -0.02
CA ARG A 233 -9.45 -4.59 -0.77
C ARG A 233 -9.56 -3.38 0.15
N GLY A 234 -8.42 -2.77 0.47
CA GLY A 234 -8.39 -1.72 1.46
C GLY A 234 -8.94 -2.22 2.81
N ALA A 235 -9.90 -1.48 3.36
CA ALA A 235 -10.61 -1.90 4.58
C ALA A 235 -11.74 -2.90 4.33
N GLU A 236 -12.10 -3.20 3.08
CA GLU A 236 -13.21 -4.09 2.74
C GLU A 236 -12.75 -5.54 2.70
N ILE A 237 -13.54 -6.41 3.32
CA ILE A 237 -13.29 -7.85 3.35
C ILE A 237 -14.54 -8.60 2.91
N ARG A 238 -14.33 -9.64 2.11
CA ARG A 238 -15.35 -10.61 1.73
C ARG A 238 -14.80 -12.01 1.91
N PHE A 239 -15.64 -12.94 2.35
CA PHE A 239 -15.32 -14.36 2.43
C PHE A 239 -16.60 -15.15 2.58
N ALA A 240 -16.55 -16.43 2.24
CA ALA A 240 -17.66 -17.35 2.45
C ALA A 240 -17.25 -18.46 3.41
N VAL A 241 -18.23 -18.90 4.22
CA VAL A 241 -18.09 -20.06 5.10
C VAL A 241 -19.17 -21.05 4.71
N ILE A 242 -18.78 -22.29 4.40
CA ILE A 242 -19.76 -23.36 4.17
C ILE A 242 -20.54 -23.59 5.46
N ASP A 243 -21.87 -23.50 5.38
CA ASP A 243 -22.73 -23.94 6.46
C ASP A 243 -23.00 -25.45 6.31
N GLU A 244 -22.15 -26.27 6.92
CA GLU A 244 -22.32 -27.74 6.95
C GLU A 244 -23.56 -28.20 7.76
N THR A 245 -24.26 -27.27 8.43
CA THR A 245 -25.48 -27.59 9.18
C THR A 245 -26.73 -27.54 8.32
N ARG A 246 -26.69 -26.86 7.17
CA ARG A 246 -27.79 -26.78 6.22
C ARG A 246 -27.63 -27.82 5.11
N ARG A 247 -28.76 -28.37 4.66
CA ARG A 247 -28.83 -29.21 3.46
C ARG A 247 -29.76 -28.54 2.44
N PRO A 248 -29.30 -28.25 1.21
CA PRO A 248 -27.91 -28.40 0.75
C PRO A 248 -26.94 -27.47 1.50
N SER A 249 -25.67 -27.85 1.59
CA SER A 249 -24.63 -27.01 2.19
C SER A 249 -24.40 -25.81 1.28
N VAL A 250 -24.93 -24.65 1.67
CA VAL A 250 -24.78 -23.40 0.91
C VAL A 250 -23.73 -22.53 1.61
N PRO A 251 -22.73 -22.00 0.88
CA PRO A 251 -21.81 -21.01 1.44
C PRO A 251 -22.58 -19.76 1.87
N LEU A 252 -22.41 -19.35 3.13
CA LEU A 252 -22.89 -18.06 3.63
C LEU A 252 -21.84 -17.00 3.31
N GLN A 253 -22.16 -16.03 2.45
CA GLN A 253 -21.23 -14.96 2.09
C GLN A 253 -21.23 -13.89 3.19
N PHE A 254 -20.04 -13.45 3.58
CA PHE A 254 -19.82 -12.36 4.51
C PHE A 254 -19.24 -11.16 3.76
N PHE A 255 -19.83 -10.00 3.98
CA PHE A 255 -19.33 -8.70 3.54
C PHE A 255 -19.07 -7.88 4.78
N GLY A 256 -17.92 -7.21 4.86
CA GLY A 256 -17.64 -6.33 5.98
C GLY A 256 -16.51 -5.35 5.75
N ARG A 257 -16.27 -4.56 6.80
CA ARG A 257 -15.22 -3.55 6.85
C ARG A 257 -14.41 -3.69 8.13
N ILE A 258 -13.11 -3.43 8.00
CA ILE A 258 -12.12 -3.56 9.07
C ILE A 258 -11.91 -2.20 9.74
N TYR A 259 -11.93 -2.19 11.07
CA TYR A 259 -11.68 -1.05 11.93
C TYR A 259 -10.69 -1.47 13.02
N GLY A 260 -9.40 -1.50 12.65
CA GLY A 260 -8.32 -1.94 13.54
C GLY A 260 -8.50 -3.38 14.00
N ASP A 261 -8.84 -3.57 15.28
CA ASP A 261 -9.06 -4.87 15.91
C ASP A 261 -10.52 -5.30 15.94
N THR A 262 -11.36 -4.61 15.18
CA THR A 262 -12.78 -4.96 14.98
C THR A 262 -13.11 -5.05 13.50
N MET A 263 -14.11 -5.87 13.18
CA MET A 263 -14.76 -5.86 11.87
C MET A 263 -16.26 -5.92 12.05
N GLU A 264 -17.00 -5.38 11.10
CA GLU A 264 -18.45 -5.46 11.09
C GLU A 264 -18.98 -5.50 9.66
N GLY A 265 -20.20 -6.02 9.52
CA GLY A 265 -20.84 -6.07 8.22
C GLY A 265 -22.14 -6.88 8.22
N SER A 266 -22.44 -7.46 7.06
CA SER A 266 -23.64 -8.27 6.84
C SER A 266 -23.34 -9.51 6.02
N THR A 267 -24.20 -10.52 6.12
CA THR A 267 -24.20 -11.66 5.21
C THR A 267 -25.11 -11.42 4.00
N ASP A 268 -24.98 -12.25 2.96
CA ASP A 268 -25.96 -12.32 1.85
C ASP A 268 -27.38 -12.69 2.31
N ALA A 269 -27.52 -13.36 3.45
CA ALA A 269 -28.79 -13.62 4.12
C ALA A 269 -29.30 -12.44 4.98
N GLY A 270 -28.66 -11.26 4.92
CA GLY A 270 -29.08 -10.06 5.64
C GLY A 270 -28.75 -10.02 7.14
N GLN A 271 -27.98 -10.99 7.65
CA GLN A 271 -27.61 -11.03 9.07
C GLN A 271 -26.44 -10.08 9.34
N ARG A 272 -26.58 -9.19 10.33
CA ARG A 272 -25.46 -8.39 10.84
C ARG A 272 -24.45 -9.28 11.56
N TRP A 273 -23.17 -8.97 11.41
CA TRP A 273 -22.11 -9.64 12.16
C TRP A 273 -21.07 -8.64 12.64
N ARG A 274 -20.39 -9.00 13.74
CA ARG A 274 -19.25 -8.26 14.28
C ARG A 274 -18.16 -9.23 14.68
N ALA A 275 -16.91 -8.87 14.42
CA ALA A 275 -15.74 -9.62 14.84
C ALA A 275 -14.81 -8.78 15.72
N GLU A 276 -14.18 -9.43 16.68
CA GLU A 276 -13.13 -8.86 17.53
C GLU A 276 -11.88 -9.71 17.41
N ARG A 277 -10.72 -9.07 17.22
CA ARG A 277 -9.44 -9.76 17.22
C ARG A 277 -9.20 -10.34 18.61
N LYS A 278 -8.78 -11.60 18.67
CA LYS A 278 -8.31 -12.21 19.91
C LYS A 278 -6.87 -11.77 20.18
N PRO A 279 -6.54 -11.37 21.42
CA PRO A 279 -5.15 -11.22 21.82
C PRO A 279 -4.37 -12.51 21.54
N LEU A 280 -3.10 -12.36 21.16
CA LEU A 280 -2.17 -13.47 20.98
C LEU A 280 -1.93 -14.19 22.31
#